data_AF-U2YED8-F1
#
_entry.id   AF-U2YED8-F1
#
_cell.length_a   1.000
_cell.length_b   1.000
_cell.length_c   1.000
_cell.angle_alpha   90.00
_cell.angle_beta   90.00
_cell.angle_gamma   90.00
#
_symmetry.space_group_name_H-M   'P 1'
#
loop_
_entity.id
_entity.type
_entity.pdbx_description
1 polymer ?
#
loop_
_entity_poly.entity_id
_entity_poly.type
_entity_poly.pdbx_seq_one_letter_code
_entity_poly.pdbx_strand_id
1 'polypeptide(L)' 'MAEGNGESTRSGYCPRCDAERTIRVTVPWQDDICTECYNSVPSES' A
#
# COMPACT_ATOMS: atom_id res chain seq x y z
N MET A 1 7.22 26.24 -1.38
CA MET A 1 7.33 25.06 -2.26
C MET A 1 6.71 23.93 -1.48
N ALA A 2 5.44 23.60 -1.74
CA ALA A 2 4.76 22.50 -1.06
C ALA A 2 4.77 21.33 -2.05
N GLU A 3 5.83 20.54 -2.01
CA GLU A 3 5.89 19.26 -2.71
C GLU A 3 4.99 18.29 -1.94
N GLY A 4 3.69 18.36 -2.24
CA GLY A 4 2.75 17.33 -1.82
C GLY A 4 3.09 16.04 -2.56
N ASN A 5 4.03 15.26 -2.03
CA ASN A 5 4.08 13.83 -2.30
C ASN A 5 2.78 13.26 -1.71
N GLY A 6 1.72 13.25 -2.51
CA GLY A 6 0.45 12.64 -2.13
C GLY A 6 0.65 11.14 -2.01
N GLU A 7 1.06 10.70 -0.83
CA GLU A 7 1.08 9.29 -0.45
C GLU A 7 -0.33 8.76 -0.63
N SER A 8 -0.56 8.07 -1.75
CA SER A 8 -1.87 7.52 -2.07
C SER A 8 -2.05 6.28 -1.21
N THR A 9 -2.98 6.30 -0.27
CA THR A 9 -3.29 5.13 0.56
C THR A 9 -4.69 4.63 0.25
N ARG A 10 -4.87 3.31 0.14
CA ARG A 10 -6.17 2.66 -0.02
C ARG A 10 -6.39 1.62 1.08
N SER A 11 -7.64 1.34 1.40
CA SER A 11 -7.96 0.15 2.21
C SER A 11 -7.88 -1.09 1.33
N GLY A 12 -7.15 -2.12 1.75
CA GLY A 12 -6.98 -3.35 1.01
C GLY A 12 -6.66 -4.52 1.94
N TYR A 13 -6.95 -5.74 1.51
CA TYR A 13 -6.64 -6.92 2.29
C TYR A 13 -5.14 -7.26 2.20
N CYS A 14 -4.50 -7.42 3.34
CA CYS A 14 -3.09 -7.80 3.43
C CYS A 14 -2.98 -9.30 3.76
N PRO A 15 -2.49 -10.15 2.84
CA PRO A 15 -2.42 -11.60 3.04
C PRO A 15 -1.44 -11.99 4.16
N ARG A 16 -0.49 -11.12 4.51
CA ARG A 16 0.43 -11.35 5.64
C ARG A 16 -0.21 -11.08 7.00
N CYS A 17 -1.13 -10.13 7.05
CA CYS A 17 -1.85 -9.79 8.28
C CYS A 17 -3.13 -10.60 8.43
N ASP A 18 -3.57 -11.25 7.35
CA ASP A 18 -4.86 -11.92 7.24
C ASP A 18 -6.03 -11.00 7.63
N ALA A 19 -5.94 -9.73 7.22
CA ALA A 19 -6.90 -8.69 7.61
C ALA A 19 -6.90 -7.53 6.62
N GLU A 20 -8.00 -6.78 6.60
CA GLU A 20 -8.09 -5.48 5.91
C GLU A 20 -7.18 -4.46 6.61
N ARG A 21 -6.32 -3.81 5.82
CA ARG A 21 -5.34 -2.84 6.29
C ARG A 21 -5.26 -1.65 5.34
N THR A 22 -4.63 -0.59 5.82
CA THR A 22 -4.24 0.52 4.97
C THR A 22 -3.01 0.11 4.16
N ILE A 23 -3.14 0.24 2.85
CA ILE A 23 -2.14 -0.09 1.86
C ILE A 23 -1.67 1.22 1.23
N ARG A 24 -0.39 1.51 1.37
CA ARG A 24 0.29 2.60 0.68
C ARG A 24 0.49 2.19 -0.77
N VAL A 25 -0.26 2.84 -1.65
CA VAL A 25 -0.12 2.71 -3.10
C VAL A 25 1.20 3.33 -3.50
N THR A 26 2.02 2.50 -4.13
CA THR A 26 3.31 2.91 -4.67
C THR A 26 3.15 3.30 -6.13
N VAL A 27 4.28 3.61 -6.75
CA VAL A 27 4.38 3.76 -8.20
C VAL A 27 3.96 2.46 -8.91
N PRO A 28 3.35 2.53 -10.11
CA PRO A 28 2.73 1.38 -10.77
C PRO A 28 3.70 0.24 -11.16
N TRP A 29 5.01 0.48 -11.12
CA TRP A 29 6.04 -0.54 -11.34
C TRP A 29 6.51 -1.20 -10.04
N GLN A 30 5.95 -0.83 -8.88
CA GLN A 30 6.24 -1.42 -7.58
C GLN A 30 4.96 -1.94 -6.94
N ASP A 31 5.09 -3.02 -6.19
CA ASP A 31 4.02 -3.53 -5.33
C ASP A 31 3.67 -2.53 -4.24
N ASP A 32 2.38 -2.44 -3.94
CA ASP A 32 1.89 -1.61 -2.86
C ASP A 32 2.46 -2.09 -1.51
N ILE A 33 2.44 -1.25 -0.48
CA ILE A 33 3.01 -1.59 0.83
C ILE A 33 1.92 -1.54 1.90
N CYS A 34 1.76 -2.60 2.69
CA CYS A 34 0.92 -2.56 3.88
C CYS A 34 1.53 -1.63 4.94
N THR A 35 0.77 -0.65 5.44
CA THR A 35 1.30 0.31 6.43
C THR A 35 1.44 -0.27 7.84
N GLU A 36 0.87 -1.45 8.09
CA GLU A 36 0.92 -2.13 9.39
C GLU A 36 2.14 -3.05 9.49
N CYS A 37 2.28 -3.99 8.54
CA CYS A 37 3.36 -4.98 8.56
C CYS A 37 4.52 -4.64 7.63
N TYR A 38 4.44 -3.54 6.87
CA TYR A 38 5.45 -3.06 5.92
C TYR A 38 5.84 -4.08 4.85
N ASN A 39 4.95 -5.04 4.59
CA ASN A 39 5.15 -6.05 3.56
C ASN A 39 4.51 -5.62 2.24
N SER A 40 5.09 -6.07 1.14
CA SER A 40 4.56 -5.85 -0.20
C SER A 40 3.24 -6.58 -0.37
N VAL A 41 2.24 -5.84 -0.85
CA VAL A 41 0.91 -6.32 -1.19
C VAL A 41 0.81 -6.32 -2.72
N PRO A 42 0.74 -7.51 -3.34
CA PRO A 42 0.68 -7.62 -4.79
C PRO A 42 -0.54 -6.86 -5.30
N SER A 43 -0.31 -5.97 -6.27
CA SER A 43 -1.34 -5.11 -6.86
C SER A 43 -2.18 -5.82 -7.94
N GLU A 44 -1.91 -7.10 -8.21
CA GLU A 44 -2.62 -7.92 -9.19
C GLU A 44 -3.62 -8.87 -8.55
N SER A 45 -4.91 -8.50 -8.63
CA SER A 45 -6.02 -9.43 -8.69
C SER A 45 -7.12 -8.84 -9.58
#